data_AF-A0A094BJ54-F1
#
_entry.id   AF-A0A094BJ54-F1
#
_cell.length_a   1.000
_cell.length_b   1.000
_cell.length_c   1.000
_cell.angle_alpha   90.00
_cell.angle_beta   90.00
_cell.angle_gamma   90.00
#
_symmetry.space_group_name_H-M   'P 1'
#
loop_
_entity.id
_entity.type
_entity.pdbx_description
1 polymer ?
#
loop_
_entity_poly.entity_id
_entity_poly.type
_entity_poly.pdbx_seq_one_letter_code
_entity_poly.pdbx_strand_id
1 'polypeptide(L)'
;MQIIKNITLFFAGIALSIAQPGVAPQHENGEAIVVNKCDVPVFYASIGDSGTVQTLPPGGIYRERFRLRYLGKDHDGEAIYGGISIKLSPNQTIAGDKQAFFQSTITQFEYTYHPLNAPGLWYSVSNVNGYVFDSDNGWNGILPWPFQKDGLIVEGSSSDCATITCPGGNPNGNSTCIQAYTHSKDDWSSHGCRNSNSIALTLCPNSNFSNNVDTTKIPPNDSQSCP
;
A
#
# COMPACT_ATOMS: atom_id res chain seq x y z
N MET A 1 14.56 80.02 25.00
CA MET A 1 14.91 78.66 25.48
C MET A 1 13.64 77.82 25.43
N GLN A 2 13.78 76.53 25.06
CA GLN A 2 12.74 75.49 24.85
C GLN A 2 12.10 75.39 23.45
N ILE A 3 12.66 74.42 22.72
CA ILE A 3 12.19 73.77 21.50
C ILE A 3 11.23 72.66 21.95
N ILE A 4 9.96 72.70 21.53
CA ILE A 4 9.04 71.58 21.73
C ILE A 4 9.11 70.69 20.48
N LYS A 5 9.75 69.52 20.61
CA LYS A 5 9.79 68.48 19.59
C LYS A 5 8.48 67.69 19.63
N ASN A 6 7.74 67.68 18.52
CA ASN A 6 6.60 66.79 18.32
C ASN A 6 7.09 65.34 18.18
N ILE A 7 6.79 64.50 19.15
CA ILE A 7 7.01 63.04 19.08
C ILE A 7 5.77 62.44 18.40
N THR A 8 5.96 61.93 17.19
CA THR A 8 4.94 61.15 16.48
C THR A 8 5.13 59.69 16.87
N LEU A 9 4.21 59.14 17.66
CA LEU A 9 4.19 57.70 18.01
C LEU A 9 3.55 56.92 16.85
N PHE A 10 4.35 56.14 16.12
CA PHE A 10 3.82 55.13 15.20
C PHE A 10 3.48 53.86 16.00
N PHE A 11 2.18 53.58 16.18
CA PHE A 11 1.73 52.28 16.63
C PHE A 11 1.81 51.29 15.46
N ALA A 12 2.87 50.47 15.43
CA ALA A 12 2.93 49.30 14.57
C ALA A 12 1.98 48.23 15.15
N GLY A 13 0.77 48.14 14.61
CA GLY A 13 -0.15 47.05 14.91
C GLY A 13 0.40 45.75 14.33
N ILE A 14 0.92 44.87 15.20
CA ILE A 14 1.30 43.51 14.83
C ILE A 14 -0.01 42.73 14.62
N ALA A 15 -0.39 42.52 13.37
CA ALA A 15 -1.47 41.60 13.03
C ALA A 15 -1.01 40.18 13.35
N LEU A 16 -1.54 39.60 14.42
CA LEU A 16 -1.42 38.17 14.70
C LEU A 16 -2.28 37.42 13.67
N SER A 17 -1.65 36.93 12.61
CA SER A 17 -2.28 35.99 11.68
C SER A 17 -2.64 34.72 12.44
N ILE A 18 -3.94 34.55 12.68
CA ILE A 18 -4.51 33.33 13.22
C ILE A 18 -4.37 32.28 12.11
N ALA A 19 -3.45 31.33 12.27
CA ALA A 19 -3.38 30.18 11.38
C ALA A 19 -4.69 29.40 11.53
N GLN A 20 -5.59 29.54 10.55
CA GLN A 20 -6.73 28.64 10.45
C GLN A 20 -6.18 27.23 10.19
N PRO A 21 -6.70 26.18 10.84
CA PRO A 21 -6.37 24.80 10.47
C PRO A 21 -6.86 24.60 9.03
N GLY A 22 -5.92 24.74 8.09
CA GLY A 22 -6.18 24.52 6.68
C GLY A 22 -6.61 23.07 6.52
N VAL A 23 -7.80 22.86 5.97
CA VAL A 23 -8.17 21.56 5.41
C VAL A 23 -7.13 21.27 4.34
N ALA A 24 -6.26 20.28 4.60
CA ALA A 24 -5.26 19.86 3.63
C ALA A 24 -5.97 19.60 2.28
N PRO A 25 -5.50 20.15 1.15
CA PRO A 25 -6.18 19.96 -0.11
C PRO A 25 -6.25 18.46 -0.44
N GLN A 26 -7.44 17.94 -0.74
CA GLN A 26 -7.66 16.56 -1.21
C GLN A 26 -6.91 16.21 -2.53
N HIS A 27 -6.15 17.15 -3.09
CA HIS A 27 -5.50 17.05 -4.39
C HIS A 27 -4.04 16.53 -4.34
N GLU A 28 -3.55 16.13 -3.16
CA GLU A 28 -2.16 15.73 -2.94
C GLU A 28 -2.00 14.35 -2.29
N ASN A 29 -2.99 13.44 -2.39
CA ASN A 29 -2.81 12.07 -1.89
C ASN A 29 -2.35 11.15 -3.02
N GLY A 30 -1.27 10.42 -2.74
CA GLY A 30 -0.78 9.32 -3.56
C GLY A 30 -1.71 8.10 -3.54
N GLU A 31 -1.22 7.03 -4.12
CA GLU A 31 -1.98 5.80 -4.34
C GLU A 31 -1.23 4.57 -3.85
N ALA A 32 -2.01 3.57 -3.44
CA ALA A 32 -1.53 2.20 -3.33
C ALA A 32 -1.74 1.51 -4.69
N ILE A 33 -0.65 1.00 -5.26
CA ILE A 33 -0.61 0.40 -6.58
C ILE A 33 -0.15 -1.05 -6.45
N VAL A 34 -0.79 -1.96 -7.18
CA VAL A 34 -0.34 -3.36 -7.31
C VAL A 34 -0.17 -3.68 -8.80
N VAL A 35 1.02 -4.14 -9.17
CA VAL A 35 1.37 -4.55 -10.52
C VAL A 35 1.56 -6.07 -10.54
N ASN A 36 0.73 -6.78 -11.30
CA ASN A 36 0.88 -8.22 -11.45
C ASN A 36 1.82 -8.55 -12.61
N LYS A 37 3.10 -8.86 -12.32
CA LYS A 37 4.00 -9.43 -13.34
C LYS A 37 4.02 -10.96 -13.32
N CYS A 38 3.20 -11.61 -12.50
CA CYS A 38 3.09 -13.06 -12.54
C CYS A 38 2.49 -13.51 -13.88
N ASP A 39 2.80 -14.72 -14.33
CA ASP A 39 2.23 -15.35 -15.53
C ASP A 39 0.81 -15.87 -15.33
N VAL A 40 0.29 -15.79 -14.11
CA VAL A 40 -1.06 -16.17 -13.71
C VAL A 40 -1.86 -14.97 -13.17
N PRO A 41 -3.20 -15.00 -13.24
CA PRO A 41 -4.03 -14.03 -12.57
C PRO A 41 -3.82 -14.06 -11.04
N VAL A 42 -3.92 -12.91 -10.39
CA VAL A 42 -3.86 -12.78 -8.92
C VAL A 42 -5.22 -12.37 -8.40
N PHE A 43 -5.74 -13.07 -7.40
CA PHE A 43 -6.96 -12.66 -6.70
C PHE A 43 -6.61 -11.63 -5.65
N TYR A 44 -7.42 -10.58 -5.56
CA TYR A 44 -7.18 -9.53 -4.58
C TYR A 44 -8.45 -8.96 -3.98
N ALA A 45 -8.33 -8.38 -2.79
CA ALA A 45 -9.38 -7.57 -2.18
C ALA A 45 -8.75 -6.45 -1.34
N SER A 46 -9.16 -5.20 -1.57
CA SER A 46 -8.84 -4.07 -0.68
C SER A 46 -9.85 -4.04 0.47
N ILE A 47 -9.38 -4.34 1.69
CA ILE A 47 -10.22 -4.46 2.88
C ILE A 47 -9.89 -3.33 3.85
N GLY A 48 -10.92 -2.54 4.20
CA GLY A 48 -10.90 -1.71 5.41
C GLY A 48 -11.83 -2.33 6.44
N ASP A 49 -13.14 -2.22 6.18
CA ASP A 49 -14.18 -2.92 6.94
C ASP A 49 -14.81 -4.05 6.11
N SER A 50 -14.89 -3.85 4.80
CA SER A 50 -15.37 -4.84 3.83
C SER A 50 -14.66 -4.65 2.49
N GLY A 51 -14.84 -5.62 1.60
CA GLY A 51 -14.41 -5.54 0.21
C GLY A 51 -14.86 -6.74 -0.61
N THR A 52 -14.61 -6.65 -1.91
CA THR A 52 -14.98 -7.65 -2.90
C THR A 52 -13.72 -8.26 -3.49
N VAL A 53 -13.69 -9.58 -3.60
CA VAL A 53 -12.60 -10.29 -4.27
C VAL A 53 -12.72 -10.04 -5.77
N GLN A 54 -11.63 -9.59 -6.36
CA GLN A 54 -11.48 -9.31 -7.78
C GLN A 54 -10.28 -10.07 -8.33
N THR A 55 -10.15 -10.11 -9.65
CA THR A 55 -9.05 -10.77 -10.35
C THR A 55 -8.22 -9.72 -11.08
N LEU A 56 -6.91 -9.76 -10.82
CA LEU A 56 -5.91 -8.95 -11.50
C LEU A 56 -5.22 -9.84 -12.55
N PRO A 57 -5.46 -9.65 -13.87
CA PRO A 57 -4.85 -10.49 -14.89
C PRO A 57 -3.31 -10.36 -14.92
N PRO A 58 -2.59 -11.29 -15.57
CA PRO A 58 -1.17 -11.13 -15.89
C PRO A 58 -0.92 -9.79 -16.60
N GLY A 59 0.09 -9.03 -16.16
CA GLY A 59 0.39 -7.68 -16.64
C GLY A 59 -0.59 -6.60 -16.16
N GLY A 60 -1.62 -6.96 -15.40
CA GLY A 60 -2.64 -6.05 -14.89
C GLY A 60 -2.13 -5.13 -13.78
N ILE A 61 -2.79 -3.98 -13.63
CA ILE A 61 -2.49 -2.99 -12.60
C ILE A 61 -3.78 -2.66 -11.81
N TYR A 62 -3.72 -2.82 -10.49
CA TYR A 62 -4.70 -2.28 -9.55
C TYR A 62 -4.17 -1.00 -8.92
N ARG A 63 -5.03 0.00 -8.73
CA ARG A 63 -4.67 1.28 -8.10
C ARG A 63 -5.84 1.79 -7.27
N GLU A 64 -5.56 2.26 -6.06
CA GLU A 64 -6.52 3.05 -5.28
C GLU A 64 -5.81 4.25 -4.65
N ARG A 65 -6.51 5.38 -4.57
CA ARG A 65 -6.05 6.50 -3.73
C ARG A 65 -6.04 6.06 -2.28
N PHE A 66 -5.07 6.54 -1.50
CA PHE A 66 -5.11 6.28 -0.06
C PHE A 66 -6.42 6.79 0.52
N ARG A 67 -7.14 5.88 1.17
CA ARG A 67 -8.41 6.19 1.82
C ARG A 67 -8.25 6.15 3.33
N LEU A 68 -8.90 7.10 3.97
CA LEU A 68 -9.01 7.15 5.41
C LEU A 68 -9.93 6.03 5.89
N ARG A 69 -9.54 5.32 6.95
CA ARG A 69 -10.42 4.41 7.67
C ARG A 69 -10.51 4.88 9.12
N TYR A 70 -11.74 5.07 9.60
CA TYR A 70 -12.03 5.56 10.94
C TYR A 70 -12.56 4.40 11.79
N LEU A 71 -11.89 4.12 12.92
CA LEU A 71 -12.22 2.98 13.78
C LEU A 71 -13.36 3.26 14.77
N GLY A 72 -13.77 4.52 14.95
CA GLY A 72 -14.87 4.87 15.83
C GLY A 72 -14.46 5.77 16.99
N LYS A 73 -15.46 6.19 17.77
CA LYS A 73 -15.33 7.08 18.93
C LYS A 73 -14.65 6.44 20.15
N ASP A 74 -14.47 5.12 20.13
CA ASP A 74 -13.83 4.37 21.22
C ASP A 74 -12.30 4.37 21.11
N HIS A 75 -11.77 5.08 20.09
CA HIS A 75 -10.34 5.30 19.86
C HIS A 75 -10.05 6.81 19.92
N ASP A 76 -8.91 7.18 20.49
CA ASP A 76 -8.45 8.56 20.63
C ASP A 76 -7.16 8.83 19.87
N GLY A 77 -6.92 10.12 19.56
CA GLY A 77 -5.72 10.57 18.84
C GLY A 77 -5.51 9.85 17.51
N GLU A 78 -4.29 9.37 17.27
CA GLU A 78 -3.92 8.67 16.03
C GLU A 78 -4.50 7.24 15.94
N ALA A 79 -4.86 6.64 17.07
CA ALA A 79 -5.44 5.30 17.10
C ALA A 79 -6.86 5.26 16.51
N ILE A 80 -7.43 6.43 16.21
CA ILE A 80 -8.72 6.56 15.53
C ILE A 80 -8.66 6.12 14.06
N TYR A 81 -7.46 6.07 13.48
CA TYR A 81 -7.24 5.67 12.10
C TYR A 81 -6.87 4.19 12.01
N GLY A 82 -7.56 3.47 11.13
CA GLY A 82 -7.31 2.06 10.85
C GLY A 82 -6.53 1.85 9.56
N GLY A 83 -5.84 0.72 9.47
CA GLY A 83 -5.19 0.29 8.24
C GLY A 83 -6.19 -0.23 7.20
N ILE A 84 -5.76 -0.15 5.94
CA ILE A 84 -6.32 -0.83 4.77
C ILE A 84 -5.36 -1.96 4.39
N SER A 85 -5.91 -3.12 4.06
CA SER A 85 -5.15 -4.31 3.68
C SER A 85 -5.58 -4.77 2.29
N ILE A 86 -4.70 -4.62 1.30
CA ILE A 86 -4.86 -5.19 -0.03
C ILE A 86 -4.35 -6.63 0.02
N LYS A 87 -5.28 -7.55 0.21
CA LYS A 87 -5.02 -8.99 0.33
C LYS A 87 -4.83 -9.59 -1.05
N LEU A 88 -3.85 -10.47 -1.23
CA LEU A 88 -3.39 -10.97 -2.52
C LEU A 88 -3.11 -12.47 -2.45
N SER A 89 -3.57 -13.23 -3.45
CA SER A 89 -3.27 -14.66 -3.60
C SER A 89 -3.11 -15.05 -5.08
N PRO A 90 -2.02 -15.73 -5.47
CA PRO A 90 -1.86 -16.34 -6.79
C PRO A 90 -2.48 -17.74 -6.86
N ASN A 91 -3.13 -18.21 -5.79
CA ASN A 91 -3.67 -19.57 -5.74
C ASN A 91 -4.87 -19.71 -6.68
N GLN A 92 -4.70 -20.43 -7.79
CA GLN A 92 -5.75 -20.63 -8.79
C GLN A 92 -6.88 -21.56 -8.31
N THR A 93 -6.68 -22.34 -7.24
CA THR A 93 -7.69 -23.31 -6.77
C THR A 93 -8.88 -22.66 -6.06
N ILE A 94 -8.75 -21.38 -5.68
CA ILE A 94 -9.78 -20.61 -4.97
C ILE A 94 -10.53 -19.62 -5.89
N ALA A 95 -10.33 -19.73 -7.20
CA ALA A 95 -10.94 -18.85 -8.19
C ALA A 95 -12.47 -18.81 -8.06
N GLY A 96 -13.04 -17.61 -7.88
CA GLY A 96 -14.49 -17.42 -7.76
C GLY A 96 -15.08 -17.80 -6.40
N ASP A 97 -14.30 -18.36 -5.47
CA ASP A 97 -14.74 -18.69 -4.12
C ASP A 97 -14.24 -17.64 -3.11
N LYS A 98 -15.14 -16.72 -2.75
CA LYS A 98 -14.86 -15.66 -1.79
C LYS A 98 -14.46 -16.21 -0.42
N GLN A 99 -15.11 -17.28 0.04
CA GLN A 99 -14.84 -17.82 1.37
C GLN A 99 -13.47 -18.51 1.39
N ALA A 100 -13.17 -19.29 0.36
CA ALA A 100 -11.87 -19.94 0.22
C ALA A 100 -10.73 -18.91 0.14
N PHE A 101 -10.93 -17.75 -0.52
CA PHE A 101 -9.93 -16.68 -0.54
C PHE A 101 -9.55 -16.19 0.86
N PHE A 102 -10.51 -15.87 1.72
CA PHE A 102 -10.22 -15.38 3.08
C PHE A 102 -9.72 -16.45 4.05
N GLN A 103 -9.82 -17.73 3.67
CA GLN A 103 -9.27 -18.87 4.42
C GLN A 103 -7.93 -19.36 3.84
N SER A 104 -7.51 -18.83 2.69
CA SER A 104 -6.27 -19.21 2.01
C SER A 104 -5.04 -18.52 2.58
N THR A 105 -3.86 -18.96 2.13
CA THR A 105 -2.64 -18.21 2.33
C THR A 105 -2.65 -16.94 1.45
N ILE A 106 -2.47 -15.79 2.10
CA ILE A 106 -2.49 -14.47 1.45
C ILE A 106 -1.28 -13.63 1.86
N THR A 107 -0.75 -12.86 0.91
CA THR A 107 0.12 -11.71 1.21
C THR A 107 -0.77 -10.48 1.32
N GLN A 108 -0.44 -9.58 2.24
CA GLN A 108 -1.16 -8.35 2.46
C GLN A 108 -0.23 -7.17 2.17
N PHE A 109 -0.66 -6.28 1.29
CA PHE A 109 -0.06 -4.97 1.12
C PHE A 109 -0.88 -3.97 1.91
N GLU A 110 -0.31 -3.47 3.00
CA GLU A 110 -1.05 -2.74 4.01
C GLU A 110 -0.61 -1.28 4.02
N TYR A 111 -1.57 -0.38 4.23
CA TYR A 111 -1.26 1.01 4.51
C TYR A 111 -2.24 1.63 5.50
N THR A 112 -1.75 2.62 6.25
CA THR A 112 -2.57 3.47 7.11
C THR A 112 -2.33 4.92 6.72
N TYR A 113 -3.41 5.62 6.39
CA TYR A 113 -3.36 7.03 6.02
C TYR A 113 -3.67 7.93 7.22
N HIS A 114 -2.74 8.82 7.56
CA HIS A 114 -2.83 9.76 8.68
C HIS A 114 -2.82 11.21 8.15
N PRO A 115 -3.98 11.79 7.82
CA PRO A 115 -4.05 13.08 7.12
C PRO A 115 -3.48 14.27 7.91
N LEU A 116 -3.37 14.14 9.24
CA LEU A 116 -3.06 15.27 10.13
C LEU A 116 -1.62 15.24 10.67
N ASN A 117 -0.90 14.13 10.53
CA ASN A 117 0.39 13.93 11.17
C ASN A 117 1.41 13.34 10.22
N ALA A 118 2.63 13.88 10.25
CA ALA A 118 3.76 13.32 9.52
C ALA A 118 4.11 11.92 10.08
N PRO A 119 4.52 10.97 9.22
CA PRO A 119 4.82 11.14 7.80
C PRO A 119 3.57 11.22 6.90
N GLY A 120 2.39 10.82 7.41
CA GLY A 120 1.11 10.92 6.70
C GLY A 120 0.68 9.62 6.04
N LEU A 121 1.62 8.71 5.80
CA LEU A 121 1.38 7.36 5.32
C LEU A 121 2.30 6.39 6.04
N TRP A 122 1.73 5.28 6.50
CA TRP A 122 2.46 4.10 6.94
C TRP A 122 2.12 2.94 6.02
N TYR A 123 3.08 2.08 5.68
CA TYR A 123 2.84 0.91 4.85
C TYR A 123 3.76 -0.25 5.18
N SER A 124 3.33 -1.45 4.80
CA SER A 124 4.09 -2.68 5.01
C SER A 124 3.65 -3.78 4.04
N VAL A 125 4.45 -4.85 4.00
CA VAL A 125 4.03 -6.15 3.47
C VAL A 125 3.85 -7.08 4.65
N SER A 126 2.76 -7.84 4.66
CA SER A 126 2.47 -8.83 5.70
C SER A 126 2.19 -10.19 5.09
N ASN A 127 2.99 -11.17 5.50
CA ASN A 127 2.81 -12.58 5.19
C ASN A 127 2.29 -13.35 6.41
N VAL A 128 1.78 -12.67 7.45
CA VAL A 128 1.22 -13.33 8.65
C VAL A 128 0.12 -14.33 8.25
N ASN A 129 -0.78 -13.94 7.35
CA ASN A 129 -1.79 -14.85 6.79
C ASN A 129 -1.29 -15.65 5.57
N GLY A 130 -0.02 -15.53 5.21
CA GLY A 130 0.62 -16.25 4.12
C GLY A 130 1.11 -17.64 4.53
N TYR A 131 1.06 -17.97 5.82
CA TYR A 131 1.50 -19.24 6.38
C TYR A 131 0.29 -20.05 6.88
N VAL A 132 0.28 -21.36 6.61
CA VAL A 132 -0.69 -22.28 7.22
C VAL A 132 -0.29 -22.46 8.68
N PHE A 133 -1.08 -21.92 9.61
CA PHE A 133 -0.86 -22.06 11.04
C PHE A 133 -1.22 -23.48 11.49
N ASP A 134 -0.24 -24.28 11.91
CA ASP A 134 -0.50 -25.44 12.78
C ASP A 134 -0.20 -25.15 14.26
N SER A 135 0.27 -23.95 14.59
CA SER A 135 0.23 -23.35 15.94
C SER A 135 0.98 -22.02 15.94
N ASP A 136 0.53 -21.06 16.76
CA ASP A 136 1.19 -19.76 16.97
C ASP A 136 2.64 -19.86 17.49
N ASN A 137 3.13 -21.07 17.79
CA ASN A 137 4.50 -21.35 18.23
C ASN A 137 5.24 -22.37 17.33
N GLY A 138 4.66 -22.77 16.20
CA GLY A 138 5.17 -23.81 15.29
C GLY A 138 6.00 -23.31 14.12
N TRP A 139 6.31 -22.00 14.07
CA TRP A 139 7.08 -21.41 12.99
C TRP A 139 8.56 -21.81 13.07
N ASN A 140 9.03 -22.54 12.05
CA ASN A 140 10.44 -22.88 11.87
C ASN A 140 11.14 -22.05 10.77
N GLY A 141 10.44 -21.08 10.16
CA GLY A 141 10.97 -20.28 9.05
C GLY A 141 10.91 -20.92 7.67
N ILE A 142 10.18 -22.03 7.48
CA ILE A 142 10.27 -22.89 6.28
C ILE A 142 8.94 -23.03 5.51
N LEU A 143 7.84 -22.41 5.95
CA LEU A 143 6.56 -22.54 5.25
C LEU A 143 6.44 -21.54 4.09
N PRO A 144 5.86 -21.94 2.94
CA PRO A 144 5.84 -21.07 1.76
C PRO A 144 4.80 -19.97 1.90
N TRP A 145 5.22 -18.73 1.64
CA TRP A 145 4.33 -17.59 1.48
C TRP A 145 3.96 -17.41 -0.01
N PRO A 146 2.83 -16.77 -0.36
CA PRO A 146 2.21 -16.94 -1.67
C PRO A 146 3.08 -16.61 -2.90
N PHE A 147 4.01 -15.67 -2.81
CA PHE A 147 4.90 -15.29 -3.92
C PHE A 147 6.37 -15.64 -3.68
N GLN A 148 6.67 -16.62 -2.81
CA GLN A 148 8.05 -17.02 -2.47
C GLN A 148 8.90 -17.39 -3.69
N LYS A 149 8.28 -17.99 -4.72
CA LYS A 149 8.98 -18.41 -5.94
C LYS A 149 9.57 -17.21 -6.69
N ASP A 150 8.82 -16.14 -6.88
CA ASP A 150 9.19 -15.06 -7.81
C ASP A 150 9.50 -13.74 -7.09
N GLY A 151 9.11 -13.61 -5.82
CA GLY A 151 9.39 -12.46 -4.96
C GLY A 151 8.33 -11.35 -5.04
N LEU A 152 8.62 -10.26 -4.34
CA LEU A 152 7.85 -9.02 -4.29
C LEU A 152 8.80 -7.83 -4.13
N ILE A 153 8.43 -6.68 -4.68
CA ILE A 153 9.11 -5.40 -4.42
C ILE A 153 8.06 -4.32 -4.16
N VAL A 154 8.20 -3.53 -3.09
CA VAL A 154 7.45 -2.28 -2.88
C VAL A 154 8.39 -1.09 -3.04
N GLU A 155 7.99 -0.14 -3.88
CA GLU A 155 8.73 1.10 -4.14
C GLU A 155 7.80 2.31 -4.00
N GLY A 156 8.33 3.43 -3.52
CA GLY A 156 7.63 4.70 -3.55
C GLY A 156 7.89 5.48 -4.83
N SER A 157 7.01 6.43 -5.15
CA SER A 157 7.23 7.41 -6.22
C SER A 157 8.36 8.41 -5.91
N SER A 158 8.89 8.39 -4.68
CA SER A 158 10.04 9.17 -4.23
C SER A 158 11.02 8.24 -3.51
N SER A 159 12.32 8.58 -3.58
CA SER A 159 13.39 7.91 -2.83
C SER A 159 13.28 8.07 -1.32
N ASP A 160 12.42 8.97 -0.84
CA ASP A 160 12.15 9.16 0.59
C ASP A 160 11.29 8.03 1.18
N CYS A 161 10.61 7.24 0.35
CA CYS A 161 9.92 6.03 0.81
C CYS A 161 10.88 4.84 0.81
N ALA A 162 10.91 4.07 1.90
CA ALA A 162 11.73 2.86 1.98
C ALA A 162 11.27 1.77 1.00
N THR A 163 12.22 1.13 0.33
CA THR A 163 11.93 -0.05 -0.50
C THR A 163 11.79 -1.30 0.37
N ILE A 164 10.77 -2.12 0.09
CA ILE A 164 10.62 -3.47 0.65
C ILE A 164 10.94 -4.46 -0.47
N THR A 165 11.92 -5.33 -0.27
CA THR A 165 12.34 -6.35 -1.23
C THR A 165 12.23 -7.73 -0.58
N CYS A 166 11.28 -8.52 -1.08
CA CYS A 166 11.17 -9.94 -0.78
C CYS A 166 11.77 -10.73 -1.95
N PRO A 167 13.00 -11.27 -1.82
CA PRO A 167 13.63 -12.00 -2.93
C PRO A 167 12.84 -13.28 -3.23
N GLY A 168 12.71 -13.58 -4.54
CA GLY A 168 12.24 -14.86 -5.02
C GLY A 168 13.35 -15.91 -5.08
N GLY A 169 13.05 -17.06 -5.69
CA GLY A 169 14.05 -18.04 -6.12
C GLY A 169 14.49 -19.04 -5.05
N ASN A 170 13.73 -19.18 -3.96
CA ASN A 170 14.02 -20.24 -2.98
C ASN A 170 13.04 -21.42 -3.11
N PRO A 171 13.39 -22.46 -3.88
CA PRO A 171 12.57 -23.67 -4.03
C PRO A 171 12.52 -24.53 -2.75
N ASN A 172 13.32 -24.22 -1.72
CA ASN A 172 13.47 -25.00 -0.50
C ASN A 172 12.87 -24.33 0.75
N GLY A 173 11.96 -23.37 0.60
CA GLY A 173 11.15 -22.85 1.71
C GLY A 173 11.84 -21.89 2.70
N ASN A 174 13.18 -21.82 2.72
CA ASN A 174 13.94 -21.09 3.76
C ASN A 174 14.14 -19.57 3.52
N SER A 175 13.56 -18.96 2.48
CA SER A 175 13.66 -17.50 2.29
C SER A 175 12.43 -16.82 2.88
N THR A 176 12.53 -16.49 4.16
CA THR A 176 11.64 -15.51 4.79
C THR A 176 11.84 -14.17 4.10
N CYS A 177 10.75 -13.51 3.72
CA CYS A 177 10.84 -12.09 3.43
C CYS A 177 11.03 -11.37 4.76
N ILE A 178 12.28 -11.14 5.15
CA ILE A 178 12.57 -10.52 6.44
C ILE A 178 11.91 -9.14 6.52
N GLN A 179 11.84 -8.39 5.44
CA GLN A 179 11.25 -7.04 5.45
C GLN A 179 9.71 -7.02 5.49
N ALA A 180 9.06 -8.17 5.61
CA ALA A 180 7.60 -8.27 5.77
C ALA A 180 7.25 -8.76 7.19
N TYR A 181 6.06 -8.42 7.66
CA TYR A 181 5.50 -9.04 8.85
C TYR A 181 5.41 -10.55 8.61
N THR A 182 6.07 -11.32 9.46
CA THR A 182 5.99 -12.79 9.49
C THR A 182 5.25 -13.29 10.71
N HIS A 183 5.23 -12.47 11.77
CA HIS A 183 4.44 -12.62 12.98
C HIS A 183 3.60 -11.36 13.24
N SER A 184 2.46 -11.52 13.93
CA SER A 184 1.58 -10.41 14.35
C SER A 184 2.23 -9.38 15.29
N LYS A 185 3.48 -9.64 15.73
CA LYS A 185 4.23 -8.82 16.69
C LYS A 185 5.50 -8.22 16.06
N ASP A 186 5.71 -8.39 14.75
CA ASP A 186 6.88 -7.86 14.03
C ASP A 186 6.74 -6.35 13.78
N ASP A 187 6.65 -5.54 14.84
CA ASP A 187 6.39 -4.09 14.78
C ASP A 187 7.41 -3.26 13.97
N TRP A 188 8.57 -3.82 13.68
CA TRP A 188 9.68 -3.19 12.97
C TRP A 188 9.52 -3.11 11.44
N SER A 189 8.57 -3.83 10.84
CA SER A 189 8.44 -3.94 9.37
C SER A 189 7.51 -2.90 8.73
N SER A 190 7.01 -1.94 9.52
CA SER A 190 6.27 -0.78 9.02
C SER A 190 7.19 0.36 8.59
N HIS A 191 6.87 0.98 7.47
CA HIS A 191 7.61 2.09 6.89
C HIS A 191 6.75 3.35 6.78
N GLY A 192 7.33 4.50 7.09
CA GLY A 192 6.67 5.79 6.93
C GLY A 192 7.03 6.46 5.60
N CYS A 193 6.06 7.09 4.93
CA CYS A 193 6.33 7.99 3.81
C CYS A 193 5.34 9.15 3.78
N ARG A 194 5.65 10.21 3.02
CA ARG A 194 4.69 11.29 2.76
C ARG A 194 3.49 10.75 2.01
N ASN A 195 2.29 11.11 2.45
CA ASN A 195 1.03 10.74 1.81
C ASN A 195 0.88 11.28 0.39
N SER A 196 1.71 12.24 -0.04
CA SER A 196 1.78 12.70 -1.43
C SER A 196 2.54 11.77 -2.37
N ASN A 197 3.26 10.78 -1.84
CA ASN A 197 3.93 9.76 -2.64
C ASN A 197 3.02 8.56 -2.82
N SER A 198 3.00 8.00 -4.02
CA SER A 198 2.40 6.69 -4.25
C SER A 198 3.35 5.58 -3.83
N ILE A 199 2.81 4.44 -3.41
CA ILE A 199 3.55 3.21 -3.14
C ILE A 199 3.07 2.11 -4.08
N ALA A 200 3.99 1.40 -4.71
CA ALA A 200 3.70 0.38 -5.71
C ALA A 200 4.32 -0.96 -5.33
N LEU A 201 3.46 -1.96 -5.15
CA LEU A 201 3.84 -3.36 -5.01
C LEU A 201 3.91 -4.02 -6.39
N THR A 202 5.09 -4.49 -6.78
CA THR A 202 5.30 -5.34 -7.94
C THR A 202 5.34 -6.81 -7.51
N LEU A 203 4.39 -7.60 -8.00
CA LEU A 203 4.33 -9.05 -7.80
C LEU A 203 5.17 -9.78 -8.83
N CYS A 204 5.85 -10.85 -8.42
CA CYS A 204 6.69 -11.67 -9.30
C CYS A 204 7.70 -10.84 -10.13
N PRO A 205 8.51 -9.95 -9.53
CA PRO A 205 9.42 -9.08 -10.28
C PRO A 205 10.48 -9.85 -11.09
N ASN A 206 10.77 -11.10 -10.71
CA ASN A 206 11.76 -11.96 -11.37
C ASN A 206 11.14 -12.89 -12.43
N SER A 207 9.83 -12.83 -12.68
CA SER A 207 9.21 -13.64 -13.72
C SER A 207 9.64 -13.14 -15.10
N ASN A 208 10.02 -14.07 -15.97
CA ASN A 208 10.24 -13.76 -17.37
C ASN A 208 8.86 -13.64 -18.05
N PHE A 209 8.25 -12.46 -17.98
CA PHE A 209 7.04 -12.17 -18.73
C PHE A 209 7.38 -12.16 -20.23
N SER A 210 7.34 -13.33 -20.88
CA SER A 210 7.43 -13.41 -22.33
C SER A 210 6.14 -12.85 -22.89
N ASN A 211 6.20 -11.65 -23.47
CA ASN A 211 5.13 -11.05 -24.26
C ASN A 211 4.85 -11.93 -25.49
N ASN A 212 4.18 -13.07 -25.33
CA ASN A 212 3.44 -13.71 -26.41
C ASN A 212 2.08 -13.03 -26.52
N VAL A 213 2.11 -11.72 -26.75
CA VAL A 213 0.98 -11.03 -27.35
C VAL A 213 0.99 -11.46 -28.80
N ASP A 214 0.08 -12.36 -29.15
CA ASP A 214 -0.21 -12.71 -30.53
C ASP A 214 -0.69 -11.45 -31.27
N THR A 215 0.26 -10.77 -31.91
CA THR A 215 0.06 -9.53 -32.67
C THR A 215 -0.75 -9.77 -33.95
N THR A 216 -1.17 -11.00 -34.24
CA THR A 216 -2.02 -11.30 -35.40
C THR A 216 -3.52 -11.05 -35.16
N LYS A 217 -3.93 -10.60 -33.96
CA LYS A 217 -5.33 -10.31 -33.62
C LYS A 217 -5.63 -8.86 -33.21
N ILE A 218 -4.86 -7.88 -33.69
CA ILE A 218 -5.25 -6.46 -33.58
C ILE A 218 -5.92 -6.06 -34.91
N PRO A 219 -7.25 -5.83 -34.94
CA PRO A 219 -7.87 -5.19 -36.10
C PRO A 219 -7.33 -3.75 -36.21
N PRO A 220 -7.12 -3.23 -37.44
CA PRO A 220 -6.65 -1.87 -37.61
C PRO A 220 -7.65 -0.87 -37.01
N ASN A 221 -7.04 0.15 -36.41
CA ASN A 221 -7.60 1.23 -35.63
C ASN A 221 -8.67 2.03 -36.40
N ASP A 222 -9.95 1.75 -36.18
CA ASP A 222 -11.00 2.70 -36.52
C ASP A 222 -11.11 3.73 -35.39
N SER A 223 -10.62 4.93 -35.71
CA SER A 223 -10.82 6.14 -34.94
C SER A 223 -12.31 6.37 -34.69
N GLN A 224 -12.77 6.12 -33.47
CA GLN A 224 -14.09 6.53 -33.01
C GLN A 224 -13.93 7.61 -31.95
N SER A 225 -14.18 8.84 -32.38
CA SER A 225 -14.39 10.01 -31.53
C SER A 225 -15.50 9.75 -30.52
N CYS A 226 -15.22 9.93 -29.24
CA CYS A 226 -16.24 9.92 -28.18
C CYS A 226 -17.17 11.16 -28.29
N PRO A 227 -18.45 11.03 -27.91
CA PRO A 227 -19.39 12.15 -27.78
C PRO A 227 -19.04 13.08 -26.61
#